data_AF-A0A4P9URR8-F1
#
_entry.id   AF-A0A4P9URR8-F1
#
_cell.length_a   1.000
_cell.length_b   1.000
_cell.length_c   1.000
_cell.angle_alpha   90.00
_cell.angle_beta   90.00
_cell.angle_gamma   90.00
#
_symmetry.space_group_name_H-M   'P 1'
#
loop_
_entity.id
_entity.type
_entity.pdbx_description
1 polymer ?
#
loop_
_entity_poly.entity_id
_entity_poly.type
_entity_poly.pdbx_seq_one_letter_code
_entity_poly.pdbx_strand_id
1 'polypeptide(L)'
;MAKAASPIRLQKELMSAAELAGKRFHRSTAEQIEYWAEMGRNVSVLVDPDDLAAIAAGVVKLELVPVYGKPVDPATVFQTLEDERAAGSLAQRVTNSPATYQASIDHPGCLEQIDSTGRIRVGKFIDGEFVEITKTLS
;
A
#
# COMPACT_ATOMS: atom_id res chain seq x y z
N MET A 1 -12.84 -16.01 16.23
CA MET A 1 -13.36 -15.51 17.52
C MET A 1 -14.08 -16.63 18.23
N ALA A 2 -14.03 -16.72 19.56
CA ALA A 2 -14.80 -17.72 20.29
C ALA A 2 -16.30 -17.41 20.19
N LYS A 3 -17.13 -18.37 19.76
CA LYS A 3 -18.58 -18.20 19.70
C LYS A 3 -19.17 -18.30 21.10
N ALA A 4 -20.05 -17.38 21.46
CA ALA A 4 -20.83 -17.52 22.69
C ALA A 4 -21.75 -18.76 22.55
N ALA A 5 -21.71 -19.65 23.54
CA ALA A 5 -22.48 -20.92 23.51
C ALA A 5 -23.86 -20.80 24.19
N SER A 6 -24.23 -19.62 24.68
CA SER A 6 -25.48 -19.41 25.41
C SER A 6 -26.69 -19.29 24.46
N PRO A 7 -27.78 -20.05 24.67
CA PRO A 7 -28.99 -19.92 23.88
C PRO A 7 -29.66 -18.54 24.07
N ILE A 8 -30.02 -17.88 22.98
CA ILE A 8 -30.78 -16.61 22.98
C ILE A 8 -32.12 -16.86 22.30
N ARG A 9 -33.21 -16.33 22.88
CA ARG A 9 -34.54 -16.37 22.26
C ARG A 9 -34.65 -15.24 21.25
N LEU A 10 -35.00 -15.58 20.01
CA LEU A 10 -35.20 -14.63 18.92
C LEU A 10 -36.61 -14.77 18.34
N GLN A 11 -37.08 -13.72 17.68
CA GLN A 11 -38.35 -13.73 16.96
C GLN A 11 -38.35 -14.81 15.88
N LYS A 12 -39.49 -15.47 15.69
CA LYS A 12 -39.63 -16.55 14.70
C LYS A 12 -39.40 -16.03 13.28
N GLU A 13 -39.91 -14.84 13.00
CA GLU A 13 -39.81 -14.16 11.71
C GLU A 13 -38.35 -13.87 11.37
N LEU A 14 -37.56 -13.39 12.34
CA LEU A 14 -36.12 -13.16 12.18
C LEU A 14 -35.39 -14.48 11.86
N MET A 15 -35.70 -15.55 12.58
CA MET A 15 -35.09 -16.87 12.36
C MET A 15 -35.41 -17.42 10.98
N SER A 16 -36.67 -17.34 10.55
CA SER A 16 -37.09 -17.79 9.21
C SER A 16 -36.48 -16.95 8.10
N ALA A 17 -36.39 -15.62 8.26
CA ALA A 17 -35.75 -14.74 7.30
C ALA A 17 -34.25 -15.04 7.17
N ALA A 18 -33.56 -15.26 8.31
CA ALA A 18 -32.14 -15.59 8.33
C ALA A 18 -31.87 -16.97 7.72
N GLU A 19 -32.72 -17.97 7.93
CA GLU A 19 -32.56 -19.28 7.29
C GLU A 19 -32.69 -19.17 5.76
N LEU A 20 -33.67 -18.42 5.27
CA LEU A 20 -33.90 -18.23 3.84
C LEU A 20 -32.72 -17.49 3.18
N ALA A 21 -32.25 -16.40 3.79
CA ALA A 21 -31.11 -15.64 3.29
C ALA A 21 -29.81 -16.46 3.40
N GLY A 22 -29.61 -17.17 4.51
CA GLY A 22 -28.42 -18.00 4.74
C GLY A 22 -28.27 -19.11 3.69
N LYS A 23 -29.37 -19.77 3.29
CA LYS A 23 -29.37 -20.76 2.20
C LYS A 23 -28.82 -20.19 0.89
N ARG A 24 -29.17 -18.94 0.53
CA ARG A 24 -28.69 -18.26 -0.68
C ARG A 24 -27.20 -17.96 -0.63
N PHE A 25 -26.67 -17.66 0.55
CA PHE A 25 -25.27 -17.24 0.73
C PHE A 25 -24.38 -18.32 1.36
N HIS A 26 -24.86 -19.57 1.42
CA HIS A 26 -24.16 -20.70 2.04
C HIS A 26 -23.72 -20.45 3.50
N ARG A 27 -24.58 -19.80 4.29
CA ARG A 27 -24.38 -19.52 5.72
C ARG A 27 -25.42 -20.25 6.56
N SER A 28 -25.04 -20.67 7.76
CA SER A 28 -26.01 -21.11 8.76
C SER A 28 -26.92 -19.97 9.20
N THR A 29 -28.08 -20.27 9.78
CA THR A 29 -29.00 -19.26 10.31
C THR A 29 -28.30 -18.34 11.33
N ALA A 30 -27.48 -18.90 12.21
CA ALA A 30 -26.72 -18.14 13.20
C ALA A 30 -25.70 -17.20 12.53
N GLU A 31 -24.93 -17.70 11.55
CA GLU A 31 -23.96 -16.87 10.81
C GLU A 31 -24.65 -15.78 9.99
N GLN A 32 -25.83 -16.03 9.46
CA GLN A 32 -26.58 -15.00 8.73
C GLN A 32 -27.07 -13.88 9.66
N ILE A 33 -27.46 -14.22 10.89
CA ILE A 33 -27.83 -13.22 11.92
C ILE A 33 -26.60 -12.43 12.37
N GLU A 34 -25.47 -13.11 12.62
CA GLU A 34 -24.19 -12.46 12.94
C GLU A 34 -23.78 -11.47 11.84
N TYR A 35 -23.90 -11.89 10.57
CA TYR A 35 -23.60 -11.04 9.42
C TYR A 35 -24.50 -9.79 9.36
N TRP A 36 -25.81 -9.94 9.57
CA TRP A 36 -26.71 -8.78 9.63
C TRP A 36 -26.40 -7.85 10.81
N ALA A 37 -26.04 -8.41 11.97
CA ALA A 37 -25.63 -7.62 13.13
C ALA A 37 -24.32 -6.85 12.87
N GLU A 38 -23.35 -7.47 12.20
CA GLU A 38 -22.12 -6.80 11.78
C GLU A 38 -22.39 -5.65 10.81
N MET A 39 -23.21 -5.89 9.78
CA MET A 39 -23.64 -4.84 8.84
C MET A 39 -24.36 -3.70 9.58
N GLY A 40 -25.26 -4.02 10.51
CA GLY A 40 -25.96 -3.03 11.33
C GLY A 40 -25.00 -2.15 12.14
N ARG A 41 -23.99 -2.76 12.80
CA ARG A 41 -22.95 -2.01 13.54
C ARG A 41 -22.09 -1.12 12.65
N ASN A 42 -21.77 -1.59 11.44
CA ASN A 42 -20.97 -0.82 10.49
C ASN A 42 -21.73 0.40 9.97
N VAL A 43 -23.05 0.29 9.80
CA VAL A 43 -23.89 1.39 9.29
C VAL A 43 -24.36 2.33 10.40
N SER A 44 -24.49 1.86 11.65
CA SER A 44 -24.99 2.68 12.77
C SER A 44 -24.10 3.89 13.13
N VAL A 45 -22.88 3.96 12.60
CA VAL A 45 -22.01 5.14 12.72
C VAL A 45 -22.35 6.25 11.72
N LEU A 46 -23.14 5.92 10.69
CA LEU A 46 -23.50 6.81 9.58
C LEU A 46 -24.99 7.17 9.55
N VAL A 47 -25.86 6.28 10.04
CA VAL A 47 -27.31 6.39 9.96
C VAL A 47 -27.91 6.12 11.33
N ASP A 48 -28.73 7.03 11.83
CA ASP A 48 -29.41 6.87 13.10
C ASP A 48 -30.78 6.14 12.96
N PRO A 49 -31.45 5.79 14.08
CA PRO A 49 -32.74 5.09 14.01
C PRO A 49 -33.86 5.88 13.29
N ASP A 50 -33.85 7.21 13.39
CA ASP A 50 -34.88 8.05 12.77
C ASP A 50 -34.66 8.11 11.25
N ASP A 51 -33.40 8.21 10.82
CA ASP A 51 -33.01 8.10 9.40
C ASP A 51 -33.41 6.74 8.82
N LEU A 52 -33.15 5.63 9.53
CA LEU A 52 -33.55 4.29 9.09
C LEU A 52 -35.08 4.16 8.97
N ALA A 53 -35.83 4.74 9.90
CA ALA A 53 -37.29 4.76 9.85
C ALA A 53 -37.79 5.57 8.64
N ALA A 54 -37.19 6.73 8.38
CA ALA A 54 -37.51 7.58 7.23
C ALA A 54 -37.20 6.89 5.89
N ILE A 55 -36.08 6.16 5.81
CA ILE A 55 -35.72 5.34 4.65
C ILE A 55 -36.73 4.20 4.47
N ALA A 56 -37.09 3.49 5.53
CA ALA A 56 -38.06 2.39 5.48
C ALA A 56 -39.47 2.86 5.08
N ALA A 57 -39.86 4.07 5.49
CA ALA A 57 -41.11 4.71 5.10
C ALA A 57 -41.08 5.28 3.67
N GLY A 58 -39.92 5.29 3.01
CA GLY A 58 -39.75 5.78 1.64
C GLY A 58 -39.77 7.31 1.51
N VAL A 59 -39.66 8.04 2.61
CA VAL A 59 -39.65 9.52 2.61
C VAL A 59 -38.24 10.10 2.48
N VAL A 60 -37.20 9.29 2.73
CA VAL A 60 -35.79 9.61 2.52
C VAL A 60 -35.14 8.54 1.63
N LYS A 61 -34.13 8.92 0.85
CA LYS A 61 -33.31 8.02 0.04
C LYS A 61 -31.87 8.05 0.50
N LEU A 62 -31.22 6.88 0.49
CA LEU A 62 -29.79 6.75 0.73
C LEU A 62 -29.04 6.77 -0.59
N GLU A 63 -28.05 7.66 -0.71
CA GLU A 63 -27.19 7.78 -1.88
C GLU A 63 -25.76 7.36 -1.51
N LEU A 64 -25.16 6.47 -2.32
CA LEU A 64 -23.77 6.06 -2.16
C LEU A 64 -22.88 6.86 -3.11
N VAL A 65 -22.08 7.76 -2.56
CA VAL A 65 -21.11 8.55 -3.31
C VAL A 65 -19.72 7.95 -3.12
N PRO A 66 -19.05 7.49 -4.18
CA PRO A 66 -17.69 6.98 -4.08
C PRO A 66 -16.72 8.08 -3.64
N VAL A 67 -15.89 7.79 -2.65
CA VAL A 67 -14.78 8.67 -2.27
C VAL A 67 -13.55 8.24 -3.05
N TYR A 68 -13.23 8.98 -4.11
CA TYR A 68 -11.98 8.79 -4.84
C TYR A 68 -10.85 9.56 -4.14
N GLY A 69 -9.71 8.91 -3.95
CA GLY A 69 -8.48 9.62 -3.60
C GLY A 69 -8.13 10.63 -4.69
N LYS A 70 -7.48 11.74 -4.32
CA LYS A 70 -6.94 12.67 -5.32
C LYS A 70 -5.98 11.88 -6.23
N PRO A 71 -6.18 11.90 -7.57
CA PRO A 71 -5.22 11.29 -8.48
C PRO A 71 -3.83 11.89 -8.24
N VAL A 72 -2.82 11.04 -8.13
CA VAL A 72 -1.43 11.53 -8.12
C VAL A 72 -1.12 11.98 -9.54
N ASP A 73 -0.75 13.24 -9.71
CA ASP A 73 -0.28 13.75 -10.99
C ASP A 73 1.16 13.25 -11.24
N PRO A 74 1.39 12.42 -12.28
CA PRO A 74 2.74 11.94 -12.58
C PRO A 74 3.71 13.08 -12.85
N ALA A 75 3.26 14.18 -13.48
CA ALA A 75 4.13 15.31 -13.78
C ALA A 75 4.67 15.95 -12.49
N THR A 76 3.82 16.12 -11.48
CA THR A 76 4.23 16.60 -10.14
C THR A 76 5.25 15.66 -9.48
N VAL A 77 5.08 14.34 -9.60
CA VAL A 77 6.03 13.36 -9.05
C VAL A 77 7.41 13.46 -9.73
N PHE A 78 7.42 13.52 -11.07
CA PHE A 78 8.67 13.64 -11.82
C PHE A 78 9.34 15.00 -11.63
N GLN A 79 8.56 16.08 -11.48
CA GLN A 79 9.10 17.40 -11.20
C GLN A 79 9.81 17.42 -9.84
N THR A 80 9.22 16.79 -8.82
CA THR A 80 9.84 16.67 -7.50
C THR A 80 11.21 15.97 -7.58
N LEU A 81 11.32 14.90 -8.38
CA LEU A 81 12.59 14.21 -8.60
C LEU A 81 13.61 15.09 -9.33
N GLU A 82 13.16 15.90 -10.29
CA GLU A 82 14.04 16.80 -11.03
C GLU A 82 14.52 17.98 -10.18
N ASP A 83 13.65 18.51 -9.32
CA ASP A 83 14.01 19.56 -8.36
C ASP A 83 15.07 19.06 -7.36
N GLU A 84 14.93 17.82 -6.85
CA GLU A 84 15.92 17.18 -5.98
C GLU A 84 17.25 16.90 -6.72
N ARG A 85 17.19 16.55 -8.00
CA ARG A 85 18.37 16.39 -8.85
C ARG A 85 19.11 17.73 -9.02
N ALA A 86 18.38 18.79 -9.34
CA ALA A 86 18.92 20.13 -9.50
C ALA A 86 19.50 20.69 -8.19
N ALA A 87 18.88 20.36 -7.05
CA ALA A 87 19.37 20.71 -5.72
C ALA A 87 20.56 19.86 -5.24
N GLY A 88 20.93 18.80 -5.96
CA GLY A 88 22.02 17.89 -5.60
C GLY A 88 21.71 16.96 -4.41
N SER A 89 20.50 17.03 -3.84
CA SER A 89 20.07 16.21 -2.69
C SER A 89 19.64 14.80 -3.09
N LEU A 90 19.29 14.58 -4.35
CA LEU A 90 18.86 13.28 -4.86
C LEU A 90 19.94 12.20 -4.66
N ALA A 91 21.20 12.51 -4.99
CA ALA A 91 22.30 11.55 -4.89
C ALA A 91 22.52 11.05 -3.45
N GLN A 92 22.34 11.93 -2.45
CA GLN A 92 22.43 11.59 -1.02
C GLN A 92 21.30 10.67 -0.55
N ARG A 93 20.12 10.75 -1.17
CA ARG A 93 18.95 9.93 -0.80
C ARG A 93 18.92 8.58 -1.49
N VAL A 94 19.47 8.48 -2.70
CA VAL A 94 19.40 7.26 -3.52
C VAL A 94 20.39 6.20 -3.04
N THR A 95 21.55 6.59 -2.50
CA THR A 95 22.54 5.65 -1.97
C THR A 95 23.35 6.25 -0.83
N ASN A 96 23.59 5.43 0.20
CA ASN A 96 24.54 5.74 1.28
C ASN A 96 25.96 5.22 0.98
N SER A 97 26.20 4.72 -0.25
CA SER A 97 27.51 4.21 -0.64
C SER A 97 28.54 5.34 -0.64
N PRO A 98 29.72 5.16 -0.01
CA PRO A 98 30.77 6.19 0.02
C PRO A 98 31.46 6.39 -1.34
N ALA A 99 31.20 5.52 -2.31
CA ALA A 99 31.76 5.58 -3.65
C ALA A 99 30.74 5.19 -4.73
N THR A 100 30.87 5.82 -5.89
CA THR A 100 30.15 5.50 -7.13
C THR A 100 31.10 4.88 -8.14
N TYR A 101 30.56 4.03 -9.03
CA TYR A 101 31.35 3.37 -10.07
C TYR A 101 30.78 3.69 -11.45
N GLN A 102 31.66 3.97 -12.41
CA GLN A 102 31.30 4.12 -13.82
C GLN A 102 32.28 3.35 -14.71
N ALA A 103 31.88 3.04 -15.93
CA ALA A 103 32.77 2.42 -16.90
C ALA A 103 33.90 3.38 -17.27
N SER A 104 35.16 2.91 -17.24
CA SER A 104 36.29 3.73 -17.69
C SER A 104 36.33 3.74 -19.21
N ILE A 105 36.36 4.95 -19.78
CA ILE A 105 36.52 5.16 -21.22
C ILE A 105 37.98 4.91 -21.63
N ASP A 106 38.92 5.34 -20.79
CA ASP A 106 40.37 5.26 -21.07
C ASP A 106 40.94 3.85 -20.86
N HIS A 107 40.30 3.03 -20.02
CA HIS A 107 40.71 1.65 -19.74
C HIS A 107 39.55 0.68 -19.96
N PRO A 108 39.28 0.27 -21.22
CA PRO A 108 38.19 -0.65 -21.55
C PRO A 108 38.22 -1.92 -20.69
N GLY A 109 37.05 -2.26 -20.13
CA GLY A 109 36.90 -3.40 -19.21
C GLY A 109 37.32 -3.11 -17.77
N CYS A 110 37.62 -1.86 -17.42
CA CYS A 110 37.82 -1.39 -16.04
C CYS A 110 36.70 -0.43 -15.62
N LEU A 111 36.58 -0.21 -14.31
CA LEU A 111 35.69 0.76 -13.68
C LEU A 111 36.48 1.88 -13.04
N GLU A 112 35.93 3.08 -13.12
CA GLU A 112 36.33 4.24 -12.33
C GLU A 112 35.52 4.25 -11.04
N GLN A 113 36.21 4.10 -9.90
CA GLN A 113 35.65 4.34 -8.58
C GLN A 113 35.85 5.81 -8.22
N ILE A 114 34.75 6.52 -7.99
CA ILE A 114 34.71 7.94 -7.64
C ILE A 114 34.31 8.03 -6.17
N ASP A 115 35.18 8.58 -5.34
CA ASP A 115 34.88 8.80 -3.92
C ASP A 115 34.05 10.08 -3.68
N SER A 116 33.62 10.29 -2.43
CA SER A 116 32.84 11.47 -2.02
C SER A 116 33.56 12.82 -2.22
N THR A 117 34.87 12.81 -2.45
CA THR A 117 35.68 14.00 -2.74
C THR A 117 35.93 14.21 -4.23
N GLY A 118 35.46 13.29 -5.07
CA GLY A 118 35.65 13.29 -6.52
C GLY A 118 36.98 12.69 -6.99
N ARG A 119 37.75 12.02 -6.11
CA ARG A 119 38.96 11.31 -6.56
C ARG A 119 38.56 10.04 -7.31
N ILE A 120 39.24 9.82 -8.43
CA ILE A 120 38.97 8.71 -9.35
C ILE A 120 40.09 7.69 -9.24
N ARG A 121 39.75 6.42 -9.00
CA ARG A 121 40.65 5.26 -9.10
C ARG A 121 40.15 4.32 -10.19
N VAL A 122 41.02 3.84 -11.06
CA VAL A 122 40.65 2.89 -12.12
C VAL A 122 41.00 1.48 -11.68
N GLY A 123 40.08 0.54 -11.80
CA GLY A 123 40.27 -0.83 -11.30
C GLY A 123 39.24 -1.82 -11.80
N LYS A 124 39.26 -3.02 -11.21
CA LYS A 124 38.30 -4.09 -11.48
C LYS A 124 37.82 -4.69 -10.17
N PHE A 125 36.63 -5.28 -10.19
CA PHE A 125 36.23 -6.16 -9.09
C PHE A 125 36.86 -7.53 -9.28
N ILE A 126 37.64 -7.97 -8.30
CA ILE A 126 38.23 -9.30 -8.20
C ILE A 126 37.71 -9.88 -6.88
N ASP A 127 37.02 -11.01 -6.96
CA ASP A 127 36.42 -11.68 -5.79
C ASP A 127 35.52 -10.79 -4.92
N GLY A 128 34.87 -9.80 -5.53
CA GLY A 128 33.98 -8.86 -4.85
C GLY A 128 34.67 -7.64 -4.24
N GLU A 129 36.00 -7.54 -4.33
CA GLU A 129 36.77 -6.38 -3.89
C GLU A 129 37.24 -5.54 -5.09
N PHE A 130 37.17 -4.21 -4.94
CA PHE A 130 37.68 -3.31 -5.97
C PHE A 130 39.20 -3.21 -5.87
N VAL A 131 39.90 -3.65 -6.91
CA VAL A 131 41.36 -3.64 -7.02
C VAL A 131 41.78 -2.62 -8.08
N GLU A 132 42.55 -1.61 -7.66
CA GLU A 132 43.10 -0.59 -8.55
C GLU A 132 44.15 -1.18 -9.50
N ILE A 133 44.06 -0.84 -10.79
CA ILE A 133 45.07 -1.23 -11.77
C ILE A 133 46.24 -0.24 -11.72
N THR A 134 47.16 -0.45 -10.79
CA THR A 134 48.43 0.29 -10.78
C THR A 134 49.15 -0.02 -12.09
N LYS A 135 49.52 1.02 -12.87
CA LYS A 135 50.40 0.88 -14.05
C LYS A 135 51.72 0.24 -13.61
N THR A 136 51.84 -1.08 -13.71
CA THR A 136 53.14 -1.74 -13.68
C THR A 136 53.79 -1.50 -15.04
N LEU A 137 54.74 -0.56 -15.07
CA LEU A 137 55.76 -0.51 -16.11
C LEU A 137 56.66 -1.74 -15.93
N SER A 138 56.52 -2.73 -16.83
CA SER A 138 57.60 -3.56 -17.39
C SER A 138 57.03 -4.57 -18.38
#